data_AF-A0A4R9JUQ6-F1
#
_entry.id   AF-A0A4R9JUQ6-F1
#
_cell.length_a   1.000
_cell.length_b   1.000
_cell.length_c   1.000
_cell.angle_alpha   90.00
_cell.angle_beta   90.00
_cell.angle_gamma   90.00
#
_symmetry.space_group_name_H-M   'P 1'
#
loop_
_entity.id
_entity.type
_entity.pdbx_description
1 polymer ?
#
loop_
_entity_poly.entity_id
_entity_poly.type
_entity_poly.pdbx_seq_one_letter_code
_entity_poly.pdbx_strand_id
1 'polypeptide(L)'
;MPIWIRKTYKEKTENFLHLLKDDWSLPNNFDAFGEWLQSVDETLDKDAEWIADIGFMPRQNATGGGPVISLDLMKLCIRNNIEIYISEFGS
;
A
#
# COMPACT_ATOMS: atom_id res chain seq x y z
N MET A 1 -2.85 10.27 0.73
CA MET A 1 -4.20 9.85 0.31
C MET A 1 -4.07 8.51 -0.42
N PRO A 2 -5.11 7.67 -0.37
CA PRO A 2 -5.01 6.24 -0.64
C PRO A 2 -4.69 6.01 -2.11
N ILE A 3 -3.98 4.98 -2.54
CA ILE A 3 -2.68 4.45 -2.14
C ILE A 3 -1.70 4.97 -3.20
N TRP A 4 -0.55 5.50 -2.79
CA TRP A 4 0.54 5.78 -3.73
C TRP A 4 1.54 4.63 -3.74
N ILE A 5 1.70 3.98 -4.89
CA ILE A 5 2.85 3.12 -5.13
C ILE A 5 4.01 4.01 -5.55
N ARG A 6 5.07 4.02 -4.75
CA ARG A 6 6.27 4.80 -4.97
C ARG A 6 7.42 3.87 -5.35
N LYS A 7 8.19 4.27 -6.35
CA LYS A 7 9.42 3.60 -6.77
C LYS A 7 10.60 4.51 -6.44
N THR A 8 11.60 3.99 -5.75
CA THR A 8 12.89 4.65 -5.58
C THR A 8 13.96 3.88 -6.34
N TYR A 9 14.65 4.58 -7.25
CA TYR A 9 15.77 4.01 -8.01
C TYR A 9 16.85 5.07 -8.20
N LYS A 10 18.11 4.73 -7.89
CA LYS A 10 19.25 5.67 -7.94
C LYS A 10 18.95 7.01 -7.25
N GLU A 11 18.47 6.93 -6.01
CA GLU A 11 18.13 8.09 -5.15
C GLU A 11 17.00 8.99 -5.68
N LYS A 12 16.27 8.58 -6.73
CA LYS A 12 15.09 9.28 -7.22
C LYS A 12 13.84 8.52 -6.87
N THR A 13 12.94 9.17 -6.16
CA THR A 13 11.60 8.64 -5.85
C THR A 13 10.56 9.25 -6.78
N GLU A 14 9.72 8.40 -7.35
CA GLU A 14 8.58 8.81 -8.18
C GLU A 14 7.29 8.12 -7.75
N ASN A 15 6.16 8.77 -8.02
CA ASN A 15 4.83 8.17 -7.88
C ASN A 15 4.54 7.32 -9.11
N PHE A 16 4.65 6.00 -8.97
CA PHE A 16 4.49 5.04 -10.05
C PHE A 16 3.01 4.79 -10.39
N LEU A 17 2.17 4.62 -9.36
CA LEU A 17 0.75 4.31 -9.52
C LEU A 17 -0.07 4.91 -8.38
N HIS A 18 -1.30 5.31 -8.69
CA HIS A 18 -2.29 5.76 -7.72
C HIS A 18 -3.50 4.83 -7.77
N LEU A 19 -3.76 4.11 -6.68
CA LEU A 19 -4.92 3.24 -6.53
C LEU A 19 -5.95 3.93 -5.65
N LEU A 20 -7.25 3.72 -5.88
CA LEU A 20 -8.31 4.12 -4.93
C LEU A 20 -8.23 5.56 -4.38
N LYS A 21 -7.88 6.52 -5.23
CA LYS A 21 -7.59 7.92 -4.89
C LYS A 21 -8.48 8.53 -3.78
N ASP A 22 -9.78 8.29 -3.80
CA ASP A 22 -10.71 8.96 -2.88
C ASP A 22 -11.34 7.99 -1.84
N ASP A 23 -10.87 6.74 -1.73
CA ASP A 23 -11.39 5.75 -0.77
C ASP A 23 -10.54 5.68 0.52
N TRP A 24 -11.03 6.31 1.58
CA TRP A 24 -10.35 6.34 2.88
C TRP A 24 -10.62 5.11 3.77
N SER A 25 -11.33 4.10 3.25
CA SER A 25 -11.56 2.82 3.92
C SER A 25 -10.27 1.99 3.94
N LEU A 26 -9.60 1.97 5.10
CA LEU A 26 -8.37 1.18 5.27
C LEU A 26 -8.54 -0.31 4.89
N PRO A 27 -9.66 -1.01 5.21
CA PRO A 27 -9.89 -2.36 4.72
C PRO A 27 -9.94 -2.48 3.19
N ASN A 28 -10.72 -1.63 2.50
CA ASN A 28 -10.82 -1.66 1.04
C ASN A 28 -9.45 -1.40 0.40
N ASN A 29 -8.66 -0.50 1.00
CA ASN A 29 -7.31 -0.19 0.52
C ASN A 29 -6.37 -1.39 0.61
N PHE A 30 -6.43 -2.17 1.69
CA PHE A 30 -5.61 -3.38 1.82
C PHE A 30 -6.05 -4.48 0.84
N ASP A 31 -7.34 -4.64 0.61
CA ASP A 31 -7.86 -5.61 -0.37
C ASP A 31 -7.40 -5.24 -1.80
N ALA A 32 -7.60 -3.99 -2.22
CA ALA A 32 -7.19 -3.52 -3.54
C ALA A 32 -5.66 -3.52 -3.72
N PHE A 33 -4.90 -3.21 -2.67
CA PHE A 33 -3.45 -3.36 -2.70
C PHE A 33 -3.03 -4.83 -2.92
N GLY A 34 -3.66 -5.77 -2.21
CA GLY A 34 -3.42 -7.20 -2.38
C GLY A 34 -3.74 -7.69 -3.79
N GLU A 35 -4.90 -7.32 -4.32
CA GLU A 35 -5.30 -7.64 -5.70
C GLU A 35 -4.33 -7.07 -6.73
N TRP A 36 -3.95 -5.80 -6.58
CA TRP A 36 -2.96 -5.18 -7.46
C TRP A 36 -1.61 -5.90 -7.37
N LEU A 37 -1.10 -6.15 -6.17
CA LEU A 37 0.20 -6.79 -5.97
C LEU A 37 0.23 -8.20 -6.54
N GLN A 38 -0.88 -8.93 -6.44
CA GLN A 38 -1.04 -10.24 -7.09
C GLN A 38 -1.04 -10.13 -8.62
N SER A 39 -1.60 -9.06 -9.20
CA SER A 39 -1.63 -8.85 -10.65
C SER A 39 -0.25 -8.53 -11.26
N VAL A 40 0.68 -8.02 -10.45
CA VAL A 40 2.05 -7.64 -10.86
C VAL A 40 3.13 -8.53 -10.24
N ASP A 41 2.73 -9.67 -9.66
CA ASP A 41 3.63 -10.57 -8.92
C ASP A 41 4.87 -10.95 -9.75
N GLU A 42 6.05 -10.75 -9.18
CA GLU A 42 7.37 -10.96 -9.77
C GLU A 42 7.71 -10.11 -11.01
N THR A 43 6.87 -9.11 -11.34
CA THR A 43 7.11 -8.19 -12.47
C THR A 43 7.74 -6.86 -12.06
N LEU A 44 7.67 -6.49 -10.78
CA LEU A 44 8.30 -5.27 -10.28
C LEU A 44 9.82 -5.36 -10.39
N ASP A 45 10.43 -4.21 -10.70
CA ASP A 45 11.88 -4.07 -10.81
C ASP A 45 12.56 -4.35 -9.47
N LYS A 46 13.36 -5.41 -9.42
CA LYS A 46 14.02 -5.89 -8.19
C LYS A 46 15.22 -5.03 -7.77
N ASP A 47 15.75 -4.21 -8.66
CA ASP A 47 16.85 -3.28 -8.36
C ASP A 47 16.32 -1.94 -7.80
N ALA A 48 15.00 -1.79 -7.69
CA ALA A 48 14.34 -0.64 -7.11
C ALA A 48 13.71 -0.97 -5.75
N GLU A 49 13.60 0.05 -4.92
CA GLU A 49 12.85 0.00 -3.67
C GLU A 49 11.41 0.44 -3.95
N TRP A 50 10.46 -0.29 -3.40
CA TRP A 50 9.04 -0.03 -3.59
C TRP A 50 8.34 0.22 -2.26
N ILE A 51 7.47 1.22 -2.22
CA ILE A 51 6.64 1.52 -1.06
C ILE A 51 5.19 1.70 -1.50
N ALA A 52 4.27 0.99 -0.86
CA ALA A 52 2.85 1.29 -0.89
C ALA A 52 2.50 2.26 0.25
N ASP A 53 2.31 3.54 -0.06
CA ASP A 53 1.87 4.58 0.87
C ASP A 53 0.34 4.59 0.95
N ILE A 54 -0.20 3.94 1.98
CA ILE A 54 -1.62 3.75 2.20
C ILE A 54 -2.13 4.85 3.14
N GLY A 55 -2.86 5.80 2.57
CA GLY A 55 -3.57 6.82 3.33
C GLY A 55 -4.84 6.28 4.00
N PHE A 56 -5.11 6.69 5.24
CA PHE A 56 -6.39 6.43 5.90
C PHE A 56 -6.82 7.59 6.79
N MET A 57 -8.12 7.65 7.06
CA MET A 57 -8.67 8.54 8.08
C MET A 57 -9.25 7.73 9.24
N PRO A 58 -9.03 8.12 10.50
CA PRO A 58 -9.70 7.51 11.63
C PRO A 58 -11.23 7.62 11.47
N ARG A 59 -11.94 6.51 11.74
CA ARG A 59 -13.41 6.54 11.81
C ARG A 59 -13.82 7.39 13.02
N GLN A 60 -14.84 8.25 12.88
CA GLN A 60 -15.39 8.95 14.04
C GLN A 60 -15.84 7.94 15.09
N ASN A 61 -15.40 8.14 16.35
CA ASN A 61 -15.66 7.25 17.47
C ASN A 61 -15.13 5.81 17.29
N ALA A 62 -14.02 5.62 16.56
CA ALA A 62 -13.42 4.31 16.38
C ALA A 62 -13.03 3.67 17.73
N THR A 63 -13.65 2.52 18.03
CA THR A 63 -13.25 1.61 19.13
C THR A 63 -12.80 0.23 18.60
N GLY A 64 -12.82 0.04 17.28
CA GLY A 64 -12.41 -1.19 16.59
C GLY A 64 -11.02 -1.09 15.94
N GLY A 65 -10.49 -2.22 15.47
CA GLY A 65 -9.18 -2.31 14.83
C GLY A 65 -9.15 -1.93 13.34
N GLY A 66 -7.94 -1.97 12.76
CA GLY A 66 -7.69 -1.90 11.32
C GLY A 66 -7.80 -3.26 10.62
N PRO A 67 -7.52 -3.33 9.30
CA PRO A 67 -7.49 -4.60 8.58
C PRO A 67 -6.37 -5.50 9.08
N VAL A 68 -6.55 -6.81 8.91
CA VAL A 68 -5.51 -7.79 9.18
C VAL A 68 -4.57 -7.83 7.98
N ILE A 69 -3.28 -7.62 8.24
CA ILE A 69 -2.24 -7.90 7.24
C ILE A 69 -2.03 -9.42 7.25
N SER A 70 -2.58 -10.10 6.24
CA SER A 70 -2.53 -11.56 6.17
C SER A 70 -1.11 -12.06 5.87
N LEU A 71 -0.82 -13.31 6.25
CA LEU A 71 0.46 -13.95 5.91
C LEU A 71 0.68 -14.02 4.39
N ASP A 72 -0.36 -14.15 3.60
CA ASP A 72 -0.23 -14.24 2.14
C ASP A 72 0.07 -12.87 1.52
N LEU A 73 -0.51 -11.80 2.05
CA LEU A 73 -0.11 -10.44 1.66
C LEU A 73 1.35 -10.16 2.04
N MET A 74 1.79 -10.57 3.23
CA MET A 74 3.20 -10.44 3.64
C MET A 74 4.15 -11.18 2.69
N LYS A 75 3.82 -12.41 2.29
CA LYS A 75 4.61 -13.18 1.31
C LYS A 75 4.66 -12.49 -0.05
N LEU A 76 3.54 -11.93 -0.51
CA LEU A 76 3.49 -11.13 -1.75
C LEU A 76 4.42 -9.92 -1.64
N CYS A 77 4.39 -9.19 -0.53
CA CYS A 77 5.28 -8.05 -0.31
C CYS A 77 6.77 -8.45 -0.38
N ILE A 78 7.15 -9.53 0.30
CA ILE A 78 8.53 -10.04 0.30
C ILE A 78 8.96 -10.43 -1.12
N ARG A 79 8.13 -11.18 -1.86
CA ARG A 79 8.47 -11.62 -3.23
C ARG A 79 8.64 -10.46 -4.21
N ASN A 80 7.94 -9.36 -3.97
CA ASN A 80 7.94 -8.17 -4.84
C ASN A 80 8.81 -7.03 -4.32
N ASN A 81 9.57 -7.23 -3.23
CA ASN A 81 10.42 -6.22 -2.60
C ASN A 81 9.68 -4.89 -2.33
N ILE A 82 8.44 -4.97 -1.84
CA ILE A 82 7.60 -3.81 -1.55
C ILE A 82 7.26 -3.72 -0.07
N GLU A 83 7.49 -2.55 0.50
CA GLU A 83 7.14 -2.23 1.89
C GLU A 83 5.79 -1.51 1.95
N ILE A 84 5.14 -1.59 3.12
CA ILE A 84 3.89 -0.89 3.39
C ILE A 84 4.19 0.28 4.31
N TYR A 85 3.80 1.48 3.90
CA TYR A 85 3.83 2.70 4.71
C TYR A 85 2.41 3.18 4.94
N ILE A 86 2.03 3.40 6.20
CA ILE A 86 0.66 3.79 6.56
C ILE A 86 0.65 5.26 6.97
N SER A 87 -0.13 6.07 6.27
CA SER A 87 -0.24 7.52 6.47
C SER A 87 -1.62 7.88 7.03
N GLU A 88 -1.67 8.42 8.24
CA GLU A 88 -2.90 8.91 8.85
C GLU A 88 -3.24 10.34 8.38
N PHE A 89 -4.53 10.60 8.13
CA PHE A 89 -5.06 11.90 7.71
C PHE A 89 -6.25 12.31 8.58
N GLY A 90 -6.36 13.61 8.84
CA GLY A 90 -7.45 14.20 9.63
C GLY A 90 -7.18 14.10 11.13
N SER A 91 -6.98 15.26 11.76
CA SER A 91 -6.97 15.44 13.21
C SER A 91 -8.00 16.48 13.62
#